data_AF-F2KS47-F1
#
_entry.id   AF-F2KS47-F1
#
_cell.length_a   1.000
_cell.length_b   1.000
_cell.length_c   1.000
_cell.angle_alpha   90.00
_cell.angle_beta   90.00
_cell.angle_gamma   90.00
#
_symmetry.space_group_name_H-M   'P 1'
#
loop_
_entity.id
_entity.type
_entity.pdbx_description
1 polymer ?
#
loop_
_entity_poly.entity_id
_entity_poly.type
_entity_poly.pdbx_seq_one_letter_code
_entity_poly.pdbx_strand_id
1 'polypeptide(L)'
;MSFSLIFEAGRIAAGLTDCVMYNPFPEISAGAQLPLHRLLSGYRQGICSLNELYDYVERLERWAEEEARVFRTPDVLREYCEIKPVPFCFIINRIISSPRLEFAPEMQFYLVRAGRERAIAKMLSKIRNAEKSAIKKSDARKIARINEIEGRMLGYPDCCVNAFVELKKGRMEGKDLPSPERVIAEEFVERGLAELTVRILEGEEDLPDESYSLFATNFYPCSLLCPKALEAGRRYREFLDKTMHGLFIAGIAANLASILVVCFNMHLKGYFASLSPLFSARSVRNLAEEYSKNPSAFHSTITRRFYQTYERV
;
A
#
# COMPACT_ATOMS: atom_id res chain seq x y z
N MET A 1 -16.31 3.86 9.84
CA MET A 1 -15.78 3.37 8.55
C MET A 1 -14.52 4.18 8.23
N SER A 2 -13.43 3.56 7.80
CA SER A 2 -12.13 4.24 7.72
C SER A 2 -12.02 5.12 6.47
N PHE A 3 -11.49 6.33 6.62
CA PHE A 3 -11.09 7.22 5.53
C PHE A 3 -10.25 6.51 4.47
N SER A 4 -9.22 5.77 4.92
CA SER A 4 -8.28 5.09 4.03
C SER A 4 -8.97 3.99 3.21
N LEU A 5 -10.05 3.39 3.72
CA LEU A 5 -10.85 2.45 2.95
C LEU A 5 -11.50 3.16 1.75
N ILE A 6 -12.12 4.32 1.97
CA ILE A 6 -12.82 5.07 0.92
C ILE A 6 -11.79 5.60 -0.09
N PHE A 7 -10.66 6.12 0.37
CA PHE A 7 -9.59 6.58 -0.50
C PHE A 7 -8.96 5.45 -1.33
N GLU A 8 -8.83 4.23 -0.81
CA GLU A 8 -8.35 3.11 -1.61
C GLU A 8 -9.42 2.58 -2.56
N ALA A 9 -10.60 2.28 -2.04
CA ALA A 9 -11.71 1.72 -2.82
C ALA A 9 -12.24 2.70 -3.87
N GLY A 10 -12.10 4.01 -3.67
CA GLY A 10 -12.44 5.03 -4.65
C GLY A 10 -11.65 4.90 -5.96
N ARG A 11 -10.44 4.31 -5.95
CA ARG A 11 -9.69 3.99 -7.18
C ARG A 11 -10.42 2.97 -8.04
N ILE A 12 -11.13 2.03 -7.41
CA ILE A 12 -12.00 1.09 -8.12
C ILE A 12 -13.14 1.87 -8.74
N ALA A 13 -13.87 2.67 -7.94
CA ALA A 13 -15.00 3.46 -8.41
C ALA A 13 -14.64 4.38 -9.60
N ALA A 14 -13.47 5.02 -9.55
CA ALA A 14 -12.90 5.86 -10.60
C ALA A 14 -12.46 5.10 -11.88
N GLY A 15 -12.55 3.76 -11.88
CA GLY A 15 -12.18 2.93 -13.04
C GLY A 15 -10.67 2.88 -13.29
N LEU A 16 -9.84 3.14 -12.27
CA LEU A 16 -8.38 3.08 -12.38
C LEU A 16 -7.85 1.65 -12.19
N THR A 17 -8.58 0.83 -11.44
CA THR A 17 -8.26 -0.56 -11.17
C THR A 17 -9.53 -1.36 -10.90
N ASP A 18 -9.45 -2.68 -11.03
CA ASP A 18 -10.50 -3.61 -10.60
C ASP A 18 -10.29 -4.10 -9.15
N CYS A 19 -9.12 -3.80 -8.57
CA CYS A 19 -8.68 -4.36 -7.31
C CYS A 19 -7.76 -3.41 -6.56
N VAL A 20 -7.94 -3.33 -5.24
CA VAL A 20 -7.01 -2.64 -4.33
C VAL A 20 -6.65 -3.55 -3.16
N MET A 21 -5.48 -3.35 -2.57
CA MET A 21 -5.04 -4.07 -1.39
C MET A 21 -5.31 -3.20 -0.17
N TYR A 22 -6.29 -3.59 0.64
CA TYR A 22 -6.68 -2.89 1.85
C TYR A 22 -7.27 -3.90 2.83
N ASN A 23 -6.85 -3.84 4.09
CA ASN A 23 -7.33 -4.75 5.12
C ASN A 23 -8.40 -4.08 6.01
N PRO A 24 -9.69 -4.27 5.74
CA PRO A 24 -10.75 -3.78 6.61
C PRO A 24 -11.05 -4.73 7.79
N PHE A 25 -10.34 -5.87 7.92
CA PHE A 25 -10.57 -6.89 8.96
C PHE A 25 -9.26 -7.25 9.71
N PRO A 26 -8.74 -6.33 10.53
CA PRO A 26 -7.54 -6.61 11.33
C PRO A 26 -7.73 -7.80 12.27
N GLU A 27 -8.93 -8.04 12.78
CA GLU A 27 -9.25 -9.15 13.69
C GLU A 27 -9.18 -10.51 12.98
N ILE A 28 -9.72 -10.61 11.76
CA ILE A 28 -9.64 -11.84 10.95
C ILE A 28 -8.18 -12.15 10.62
N SER A 29 -7.43 -11.11 10.23
CA SER A 29 -6.00 -11.24 9.92
C SER A 29 -5.20 -11.72 11.13
N ALA A 30 -5.46 -11.14 12.32
CA ALA A 30 -4.83 -11.56 13.56
C ALA A 30 -5.20 -13.00 13.94
N GLY A 31 -6.46 -13.40 13.74
CA GLY A 31 -6.93 -14.76 13.98
C GLY A 31 -6.20 -15.83 13.14
N ALA A 32 -5.75 -15.48 11.94
CA ALA A 32 -5.02 -16.40 11.06
C ALA A 32 -3.52 -16.49 11.34
N GLN A 33 -2.93 -15.52 12.06
CA GLN A 33 -1.47 -15.43 12.24
C GLN A 33 -0.89 -16.64 12.98
N LEU A 34 -1.43 -16.98 14.15
CA LEU A 34 -0.91 -18.09 14.95
C LEU A 34 -1.05 -19.45 14.23
N PRO A 35 -2.19 -19.79 13.61
CA PRO A 35 -2.30 -20.96 12.74
C PRO A 35 -1.25 -21.03 11.63
N LEU A 36 -1.05 -19.94 10.89
CA LEU A 36 -0.07 -19.88 9.81
C LEU A 36 1.37 -20.10 10.32
N HIS A 37 1.74 -19.45 11.42
CA HIS A 37 3.06 -19.60 12.03
C HIS A 37 3.34 -21.03 12.48
N ARG A 38 2.37 -21.71 13.12
CA ARG A 38 2.51 -23.10 13.54
C ARG A 38 2.76 -24.03 12.35
N LEU A 39 1.99 -23.87 11.29
CA LEU A 39 2.11 -24.72 10.12
C LEU A 39 3.41 -24.47 9.34
N LEU A 40 3.81 -23.22 9.20
CA LEU A 40 5.10 -22.86 8.62
C LEU A 40 6.25 -23.46 9.44
N SER A 41 6.17 -23.46 10.77
CA SER A 41 7.16 -24.12 11.64
C SER A 41 7.24 -25.61 11.35
N GLY A 42 6.09 -26.30 11.24
CA GLY A 42 6.03 -27.71 10.85
C GLY A 42 6.66 -27.99 9.49
N TYR A 43 6.38 -27.17 8.48
CA TYR A 43 6.99 -27.27 7.16
C TYR A 43 8.52 -27.13 7.23
N ARG A 44 9.00 -26.12 7.96
CA ARG A 44 10.45 -25.88 8.11
C ARG A 44 11.18 -26.99 8.87
N GLN A 45 10.47 -27.73 9.72
CA GLN A 45 10.98 -28.90 10.44
C GLN A 45 10.83 -30.20 9.65
N GLY A 46 10.26 -30.16 8.44
CA GLY A 46 10.00 -31.36 7.61
C GLY A 46 8.83 -32.20 8.11
N ILE A 47 8.01 -31.69 9.02
CA ILE A 47 6.83 -32.38 9.58
C ILE A 47 5.68 -32.42 8.58
N CYS A 48 5.56 -31.39 7.73
CA CYS A 48 4.59 -31.38 6.64
C CYS A 48 5.24 -30.98 5.31
N SER A 49 4.64 -31.45 4.22
CA SER A 49 5.02 -31.12 2.85
C SER A 49 4.53 -29.73 2.46
N LEU A 50 5.10 -29.19 1.37
CA LEU A 50 4.65 -27.91 0.82
C LEU A 50 3.19 -27.95 0.34
N ASN A 51 2.71 -29.11 -0.13
CA ASN A 51 1.32 -29.24 -0.56
C ASN A 51 0.37 -29.15 0.64
N GLU A 52 0.67 -29.87 1.73
CA GLU A 52 -0.11 -29.81 2.97
C GLU A 52 -0.14 -28.40 3.59
N LEU A 53 1.00 -27.67 3.51
CA LEU A 53 1.07 -26.27 3.90
C LEU A 53 0.03 -25.43 3.13
N TYR A 54 0.00 -25.55 1.79
CA TYR A 54 -0.90 -24.76 0.97
C TYR A 54 -2.36 -25.23 1.01
N ASP A 55 -2.63 -26.51 1.20
CA ASP A 55 -3.99 -27.02 1.40
C ASP A 55 -4.63 -26.41 2.65
N TYR A 56 -3.84 -26.18 3.69
CA TYR A 56 -4.29 -25.49 4.90
C TYR A 56 -4.43 -23.99 4.68
N VAL A 57 -3.49 -23.35 3.97
CA VAL A 57 -3.61 -21.94 3.59
C VAL A 57 -4.93 -21.68 2.86
N GLU A 58 -5.29 -22.52 1.90
CA GLU A 58 -6.55 -22.40 1.17
C GLU A 58 -7.78 -22.62 2.07
N ARG A 59 -7.66 -23.42 3.14
CA ARG A 59 -8.72 -23.54 4.15
C ARG A 59 -8.86 -22.27 4.98
N LEU A 60 -7.75 -21.65 5.38
CA LEU A 60 -7.78 -20.36 6.10
C LEU A 60 -8.35 -19.24 5.23
N GLU A 61 -8.02 -19.20 3.95
CA GLU A 61 -8.58 -18.23 3.02
C GLU A 61 -10.10 -18.39 2.89
N ARG A 62 -10.60 -19.63 2.76
CA ARG A 62 -12.05 -19.89 2.76
C ARG A 62 -12.73 -19.49 4.06
N TRP A 63 -12.10 -19.77 5.20
CA TRP A 63 -12.61 -19.32 6.50
C TRP A 63 -12.69 -17.79 6.56
N ALA A 64 -11.62 -17.09 6.18
CA ALA A 64 -11.59 -15.64 6.17
C ALA A 64 -12.60 -15.03 5.19
N GLU A 65 -12.88 -15.71 4.07
CA GLU A 65 -13.90 -15.29 3.10
C GLU A 65 -15.31 -15.38 3.70
N GLU A 66 -15.61 -16.45 4.44
CA GLU A 66 -16.86 -16.62 5.18
C GLU A 66 -17.06 -15.53 6.24
N GLU A 67 -16.03 -15.28 7.07
CA GLU A 67 -16.07 -14.22 8.09
C GLU A 67 -16.23 -12.83 7.46
N ALA A 68 -15.62 -12.59 6.29
CA ALA A 68 -15.69 -11.31 5.58
C ALA A 68 -17.02 -11.09 4.83
N ARG A 69 -17.96 -12.05 4.80
CA ARG A 69 -19.27 -11.90 4.12
C ARG A 69 -20.13 -10.78 4.68
N VAL A 70 -19.88 -10.35 5.92
CA VAL A 70 -20.58 -9.22 6.54
C VAL A 70 -20.18 -7.88 5.94
N PHE A 71 -19.09 -7.82 5.17
CA PHE A 71 -18.64 -6.59 4.54
C PHE A 71 -19.70 -6.01 3.60
N ARG A 72 -19.85 -4.69 3.66
CA ARG A 72 -20.70 -3.92 2.76
C ARG A 72 -19.87 -2.83 2.15
N THR A 73 -20.07 -2.60 0.85
CA THR A 73 -19.46 -1.46 0.17
C THR A 73 -19.88 -0.17 0.87
N PRO A 74 -18.92 0.75 1.15
CA PRO A 74 -19.22 2.07 1.70
C PRO A 74 -20.35 2.76 0.94
N ASP A 75 -21.29 3.38 1.66
CA ASP A 75 -22.48 3.98 1.03
C ASP A 75 -22.09 5.00 -0.06
N VAL A 76 -21.07 5.83 0.22
CA VAL A 76 -20.54 6.83 -0.73
C VAL A 76 -19.95 6.25 -2.02
N LEU A 77 -19.62 4.95 -2.04
CA LEU A 77 -19.09 4.25 -3.22
C LEU A 77 -20.13 3.34 -3.90
N ARG A 78 -21.23 3.03 -3.21
CA ARG A 78 -22.21 2.02 -3.64
C ARG A 78 -22.87 2.36 -4.98
N GLU A 79 -23.06 3.65 -5.25
CA GLU A 79 -23.63 4.13 -6.51
C GLU A 79 -22.70 3.93 -7.72
N TYR A 80 -21.39 3.79 -7.48
CA TYR A 80 -20.36 3.71 -8.53
C TYR A 80 -19.87 2.27 -8.76
N CYS A 81 -19.79 1.48 -7.70
CA CYS A 81 -19.40 0.08 -7.79
C CYS A 81 -19.82 -0.71 -6.56
N GLU A 82 -20.04 -2.01 -6.75
CA GLU A 82 -20.08 -2.98 -5.65
C GLU A 82 -18.68 -3.60 -5.50
N ILE A 83 -18.24 -3.77 -4.27
CA ILE A 83 -16.89 -4.25 -3.91
C ILE A 83 -17.01 -5.41 -2.94
N LYS A 84 -16.24 -6.47 -3.20
CA LYS A 84 -16.16 -7.66 -2.35
C LYS A 84 -14.74 -7.89 -1.84
N PRO A 85 -14.59 -8.32 -0.57
CA PRO A 85 -13.30 -8.71 -0.05
C PRO A 85 -12.91 -10.10 -0.55
N VAL A 86 -11.63 -10.26 -0.90
CA VAL A 86 -11.01 -11.53 -1.28
C VAL A 86 -9.76 -11.71 -0.41
N PRO A 87 -9.78 -12.64 0.56
CA PRO A 87 -8.60 -12.92 1.37
C PRO A 87 -7.54 -13.66 0.57
N PHE A 88 -6.28 -13.39 0.89
CA PHE A 88 -5.13 -14.09 0.34
C PHE A 88 -4.00 -14.13 1.36
N CYS A 89 -3.42 -15.30 1.58
CA CYS A 89 -2.30 -15.51 2.47
C CYS A 89 -1.00 -15.59 1.69
N PHE A 90 -0.03 -14.80 2.12
CA PHE A 90 1.37 -14.98 1.77
C PHE A 90 2.06 -15.80 2.86
N ILE A 91 3.06 -16.59 2.47
CA ILE A 91 3.93 -17.36 3.36
C ILE A 91 5.33 -16.75 3.41
N ILE A 92 5.75 -16.10 2.32
CA ILE A 92 7.05 -15.44 2.21
C ILE A 92 6.90 -13.93 2.30
N ASN A 93 7.91 -13.28 2.87
CA ASN A 93 8.01 -11.84 2.83
C ASN A 93 8.37 -11.39 1.42
N ARG A 94 7.44 -10.70 0.75
CA ARG A 94 7.68 -10.10 -0.58
C ARG A 94 8.08 -8.63 -0.54
N ILE A 95 7.93 -8.02 0.63
CA ILE A 95 8.17 -6.60 0.89
C ILE A 95 9.65 -6.36 1.11
N ILE A 96 10.35 -7.18 1.89
CA ILE A 96 11.78 -7.00 2.17
C ILE A 96 12.62 -7.51 0.99
N SER A 97 13.55 -6.66 0.52
CA SER A 97 14.54 -7.05 -0.50
C SER A 97 15.72 -7.75 0.20
N SER A 98 15.71 -9.09 0.22
CA SER A 98 16.76 -9.89 0.84
C SER A 98 17.32 -10.91 -0.15
N PRO A 99 18.65 -11.16 -0.17
CA PRO A 99 19.22 -12.28 -0.94
C PRO A 99 18.73 -13.64 -0.46
N ARG A 100 18.22 -13.71 0.78
CA ARG A 100 17.66 -14.92 1.37
C ARG A 100 16.14 -14.88 1.29
N LEU A 101 15.56 -16.06 1.10
CA LEU A 101 14.11 -16.20 1.17
C LEU A 101 13.66 -16.06 2.64
N GLU A 102 12.91 -15.01 2.92
CA GLU A 102 12.38 -14.73 4.25
C GLU A 102 10.93 -15.23 4.34
N PHE A 103 10.63 -15.96 5.41
CA PHE A 103 9.28 -16.43 5.71
C PHE A 103 8.63 -15.48 6.71
N ALA A 104 7.54 -14.86 6.31
CA ALA A 104 6.72 -13.99 7.13
C ALA A 104 5.27 -14.19 6.70
N PRO A 105 4.57 -15.19 7.27
CA PRO A 105 3.22 -15.46 6.84
C PRO A 105 2.32 -14.29 7.20
N GLU A 106 1.45 -13.92 6.28
CA GLU A 106 0.48 -12.86 6.51
C GLU A 106 -0.80 -13.13 5.73
N MET A 107 -1.93 -12.76 6.33
CA MET A 107 -3.20 -12.69 5.63
C MET A 107 -3.46 -11.26 5.20
N GLN A 108 -3.78 -11.10 3.94
CA GLN A 108 -4.14 -9.83 3.34
C GLN A 108 -5.51 -9.92 2.69
N PHE A 109 -6.10 -8.75 2.46
CA PHE A 109 -7.38 -8.62 1.78
C PHE A 109 -7.22 -7.76 0.55
N TYR A 110 -7.77 -8.28 -0.55
CA TYR A 110 -7.99 -7.54 -1.77
C TYR A 110 -9.45 -7.15 -1.84
N LEU A 111 -9.71 -5.87 -2.04
CA LEU A 111 -11.05 -5.38 -2.32
C LEU A 111 -11.21 -5.37 -3.84
N VAL A 112 -12.21 -6.09 -4.34
CA VAL A 112 -12.38 -6.39 -5.76
C VAL A 112 -13.73 -5.90 -6.26
N ARG A 113 -13.76 -5.28 -7.44
CA ARG A 113 -15.00 -4.93 -8.13
C ARG A 113 -15.85 -6.18 -8.38
N ALA A 114 -17.12 -6.14 -8.00
CA ALA A 114 -18.08 -7.20 -8.30
C ALA A 114 -18.12 -7.48 -9.82
N GLY A 115 -18.14 -8.75 -10.19
CA GLY A 115 -18.04 -9.21 -11.58
C GLY A 115 -16.59 -9.40 -12.08
N ARG A 116 -15.58 -8.96 -11.33
CA ARG A 116 -14.15 -9.12 -11.69
C ARG A 116 -13.42 -10.15 -10.83
N GLU A 117 -14.12 -10.82 -9.91
CA GLU A 117 -13.56 -11.78 -8.96
C GLU A 117 -12.81 -12.91 -9.68
N ARG A 118 -13.37 -13.44 -10.77
CA ARG A 118 -12.70 -14.50 -11.57
C ARG A 118 -11.39 -14.04 -12.20
N ALA A 119 -11.31 -12.78 -12.64
CA ALA A 119 -10.09 -12.24 -13.23
C ALA A 119 -9.00 -12.08 -12.17
N ILE A 120 -9.37 -11.53 -11.01
CA ILE A 120 -8.46 -11.38 -9.87
C ILE A 120 -8.02 -12.74 -9.33
N ALA A 121 -8.92 -13.71 -9.17
CA ALA A 121 -8.59 -15.07 -8.74
C ALA A 121 -7.56 -15.75 -9.67
N LYS A 122 -7.63 -15.52 -10.99
CA LYS A 122 -6.61 -15.99 -11.94
C LYS A 122 -5.24 -15.34 -11.69
N MET A 123 -5.18 -14.06 -11.33
CA MET A 123 -3.94 -13.37 -11.00
C MET A 123 -3.37 -13.86 -9.66
N LEU A 124 -4.22 -14.01 -8.64
CA LEU A 124 -3.85 -14.58 -7.33
C LEU A 124 -3.31 -16.02 -7.47
N SER A 125 -3.91 -16.83 -8.35
CA SER A 125 -3.38 -18.16 -8.67
C SER A 125 -1.97 -18.11 -9.28
N LYS A 126 -1.68 -17.13 -10.15
CA LYS A 126 -0.33 -16.91 -10.68
C LYS A 126 0.65 -16.49 -9.58
N ILE A 127 0.22 -15.62 -8.66
CA ILE A 127 1.00 -15.23 -7.48
C ILE A 127 1.31 -16.46 -6.62
N ARG A 128 0.31 -17.28 -6.29
CA ARG A 128 0.48 -18.54 -5.55
C ARG A 128 1.49 -19.47 -6.20
N ASN A 129 1.43 -19.63 -7.51
CA ASN A 129 2.36 -20.49 -8.25
C ASN A 129 3.79 -19.93 -8.25
N ALA A 130 3.94 -18.60 -8.36
CA ALA A 130 5.24 -17.94 -8.24
C ALA A 130 5.82 -18.12 -6.83
N GLU A 131 4.99 -17.97 -5.79
CA GLU A 131 5.36 -18.19 -4.38
C GLU A 131 5.80 -19.64 -4.12
N LYS A 132 4.99 -20.62 -4.52
CA LYS A 132 5.33 -22.05 -4.48
C LYS A 132 6.67 -22.31 -5.19
N SER A 133 6.91 -21.69 -6.34
CA SER A 133 8.17 -21.83 -7.06
C SER A 133 9.36 -21.18 -6.34
N ALA A 134 9.17 -20.06 -5.64
CA ALA A 134 10.22 -19.42 -4.86
C ALA A 134 10.64 -20.31 -3.69
N ILE A 135 9.67 -20.86 -2.96
CA ILE A 135 9.90 -21.78 -1.84
C ILE A 135 10.58 -23.07 -2.32
N LYS A 136 10.06 -23.73 -3.36
CA LYS A 136 10.64 -25.00 -3.87
C LYS A 136 12.09 -24.88 -4.31
N LYS A 137 12.48 -23.72 -4.87
CA LYS A 137 13.85 -23.49 -5.35
C LYS A 137 14.72 -22.73 -4.35
N SER A 138 14.16 -22.34 -3.20
CA SER A 138 14.81 -21.46 -2.22
C SER A 138 15.45 -20.21 -2.87
N ASP A 139 14.76 -19.59 -3.83
CA ASP A 139 15.29 -18.51 -4.66
C ASP A 139 14.48 -17.22 -4.49
N ALA A 140 15.03 -16.27 -3.72
CA ALA A 140 14.41 -14.98 -3.45
C ALA A 140 14.14 -14.16 -4.73
N ARG A 141 14.93 -14.33 -5.80
CA ARG A 141 14.74 -13.60 -7.06
C ARG A 141 13.39 -13.89 -7.71
N LYS A 142 12.76 -15.03 -7.37
CA LYS A 142 11.42 -15.37 -7.86
C LYS A 142 10.30 -14.53 -7.24
N ILE A 143 10.57 -13.83 -6.12
CA ILE A 143 9.64 -12.86 -5.52
C ILE A 143 9.36 -11.70 -6.48
N ALA A 144 10.32 -11.33 -7.32
CA ALA A 144 10.16 -10.30 -8.35
C ALA A 144 8.90 -10.52 -9.20
N ARG A 145 8.59 -11.79 -9.54
CA ARG A 145 7.40 -12.14 -10.31
C ARG A 145 6.10 -11.94 -9.53
N ILE A 146 6.11 -12.15 -8.21
CA ILE A 146 4.97 -11.88 -7.34
C ILE A 146 4.67 -10.38 -7.37
N ASN A 147 5.69 -9.55 -7.10
CA ASN A 147 5.57 -8.10 -7.08
C ASN A 147 5.12 -7.53 -8.44
N GLU A 148 5.60 -8.11 -9.55
CA GLU A 148 5.15 -7.72 -10.89
C GLU A 148 3.66 -8.00 -11.12
N ILE A 149 3.20 -9.20 -10.77
CA ILE A 149 1.79 -9.57 -10.95
C ILE A 149 0.89 -8.73 -10.05
N GLU A 150 1.29 -8.56 -8.78
CA GLU A 150 0.55 -7.77 -7.79
C GLU A 150 0.46 -6.30 -8.20
N GLY A 151 1.57 -5.66 -8.60
CA GLY A 151 1.56 -4.26 -9.02
C GLY A 151 0.63 -4.00 -10.21
N ARG A 152 0.63 -4.90 -11.21
CA ARG A 152 -0.31 -4.81 -12.35
C ARG A 152 -1.76 -5.07 -11.93
N MET A 153 -1.98 -6.01 -11.01
CA MET A 153 -3.31 -6.33 -10.47
C MET A 153 -3.93 -5.13 -9.75
N LEU A 154 -3.09 -4.32 -9.07
CA LEU A 154 -3.49 -3.13 -8.34
C LEU A 154 -3.64 -1.87 -9.22
N GLY A 155 -3.46 -2.02 -10.54
CA GLY A 155 -3.61 -0.94 -11.51
C GLY A 155 -2.47 0.08 -11.51
N TYR A 156 -1.28 -0.29 -11.03
CA TYR A 156 -0.13 0.61 -11.05
C TYR A 156 0.43 0.75 -12.48
N PRO A 157 0.95 1.93 -12.88
CA PRO A 157 1.54 2.11 -14.20
C PRO A 157 2.70 1.13 -14.46
N ASP A 158 2.72 0.52 -15.66
CA ASP A 158 3.73 -0.48 -16.03
C ASP A 158 5.17 0.00 -15.83
N CYS A 159 5.47 1.27 -16.12
CA CYS A 159 6.81 1.82 -15.90
C CYS A 159 7.21 1.82 -14.42
N CYS A 160 6.26 2.11 -13.52
CA CYS A 160 6.48 2.08 -12.08
C CYS A 160 6.66 0.64 -11.57
N VAL A 161 5.83 -0.29 -12.05
CA VAL A 161 5.97 -1.72 -11.71
C VAL A 161 7.33 -2.25 -12.15
N ASN A 162 7.74 -1.98 -13.39
CA ASN A 162 9.01 -2.45 -13.93
C ASN A 162 10.20 -1.87 -13.15
N ALA A 163 10.21 -0.56 -12.88
CA ALA A 163 11.27 0.08 -12.10
C ALA A 163 11.38 -0.50 -10.68
N PHE A 164 10.24 -0.71 -10.01
CA PHE A 164 10.19 -1.32 -8.68
C PHE A 164 10.77 -2.75 -8.70
N VAL A 165 10.36 -3.56 -9.68
CA VAL A 165 10.81 -4.94 -9.82
C VAL A 165 12.32 -5.02 -10.10
N GLU A 166 12.86 -4.15 -10.95
CA GLU A 166 14.30 -4.12 -11.24
C GLU A 166 15.14 -3.75 -10.02
N LEU A 167 14.71 -2.75 -9.23
CA LEU A 167 15.37 -2.40 -7.96
C LEU A 167 15.33 -3.56 -6.96
N LYS A 168 14.17 -4.21 -6.80
CA LYS A 168 14.00 -5.38 -5.92
C LYS A 168 14.93 -6.52 -6.35
N LYS A 169 14.95 -6.84 -7.64
CA LYS A 169 15.76 -7.91 -8.21
C LYS A 169 17.25 -7.65 -8.03
N GLY A 170 17.73 -6.44 -8.35
CA GLY A 170 19.14 -6.11 -8.17
C GLY A 170 19.58 -6.21 -6.70
N ARG A 171 18.74 -5.81 -5.75
CA ARG A 171 19.00 -6.01 -4.32
C ARG A 171 18.99 -7.48 -3.88
N MET A 172 18.08 -8.29 -4.41
CA MET A 172 18.06 -9.75 -4.18
C MET A 172 19.29 -10.45 -4.78
N GLU A 173 19.93 -9.85 -5.79
CA GLU A 173 21.22 -10.26 -6.36
C GLU A 173 22.42 -9.78 -5.52
N GLY A 174 22.19 -9.05 -4.42
CA GLY A 174 23.23 -8.51 -3.55
C GLY A 174 23.88 -7.22 -4.06
N LYS A 175 23.30 -6.56 -5.08
CA LYS A 175 23.78 -5.25 -5.55
C LYS A 175 23.45 -4.17 -4.52
N ASP A 176 24.36 -3.22 -4.37
CA ASP A 176 24.14 -2.01 -3.56
C ASP A 176 23.27 -1.01 -4.33
N LEU A 177 21.96 -1.26 -4.33
CA LEU A 177 20.95 -0.41 -4.93
C LEU A 177 20.03 0.17 -3.83
N PRO A 178 19.53 1.41 -4.01
CA PRO A 178 18.58 1.99 -3.06
C PRO A 178 17.27 1.19 -3.02
N SER A 179 16.54 1.28 -1.91
CA SER A 179 15.15 0.81 -1.86
C SER A 179 14.28 1.66 -2.77
N PRO A 180 13.19 1.12 -3.34
CA PRO A 180 12.15 1.94 -3.95
C PRO A 180 11.68 3.08 -3.02
N GLU A 181 11.52 2.79 -1.73
CA GLU A 181 11.15 3.77 -0.69
C GLU A 181 12.22 4.86 -0.54
N ARG A 182 13.51 4.51 -0.65
CA ARG A 182 14.62 5.46 -0.54
C ARG A 182 14.69 6.38 -1.74
N VAL A 183 14.51 5.84 -2.96
CA VAL A 183 14.49 6.64 -4.19
C VAL A 183 13.42 7.73 -4.11
N ILE A 184 12.20 7.37 -3.69
CA ILE A 184 11.12 8.35 -3.54
C ILE A 184 11.35 9.29 -2.37
N ALA A 185 11.89 8.82 -1.24
CA ALA A 185 12.20 9.69 -0.11
C ALA A 185 13.26 10.76 -0.44
N GLU A 186 14.29 10.40 -1.23
CA GLU A 186 15.31 11.34 -1.71
C GLU A 186 14.70 12.35 -2.70
N GLU A 187 13.91 11.90 -3.70
CA GLU A 187 13.26 12.80 -4.65
C GLU A 187 12.23 13.73 -3.97
N PHE A 188 11.48 13.23 -2.98
CA PHE A 188 10.51 13.99 -2.20
C PHE A 188 11.16 15.16 -1.45
N VAL A 189 12.36 14.92 -0.94
CA VAL A 189 13.22 15.91 -0.29
C VAL A 189 13.74 16.93 -1.30
N GLU A 190 14.32 16.47 -2.42
CA GLU A 190 14.88 17.33 -3.48
C GLU A 190 13.83 18.27 -4.09
N ARG A 191 12.57 17.83 -4.15
CA ARG A 191 11.45 18.62 -4.69
C ARG A 191 10.80 19.56 -3.68
N GLY A 192 11.26 19.59 -2.43
CA GLY A 192 10.65 20.42 -1.39
C GLY A 192 9.26 19.96 -0.94
N LEU A 193 8.85 18.73 -1.28
CA LEU A 193 7.54 18.21 -0.86
C LEU A 193 7.47 17.95 0.65
N ALA A 194 8.61 17.76 1.32
CA ALA A 194 8.63 17.62 2.78
C ALA A 194 8.16 18.89 3.50
N GLU A 195 8.64 20.07 3.09
CA GLU A 195 8.22 21.36 3.66
C GLU A 195 6.75 21.61 3.38
N LEU A 196 6.34 21.40 2.14
CA LEU A 196 4.95 21.51 1.74
C LEU A 196 4.04 20.56 2.53
N THR A 197 4.47 19.33 2.80
CA THR A 197 3.68 18.38 3.59
C THR A 197 3.31 18.97 4.94
N VAL A 198 4.25 19.63 5.62
CA VAL A 198 3.96 20.29 6.90
C VAL A 198 2.97 21.43 6.69
N ARG A 199 3.14 22.25 5.64
CA ARG A 199 2.20 23.35 5.33
C ARG A 199 0.78 22.85 5.04
N ILE A 200 0.64 21.76 4.29
CA ILE A 200 -0.65 21.11 4.04
C ILE A 200 -1.28 20.65 5.35
N LEU A 201 -0.48 19.99 6.20
CA LEU A 201 -0.91 19.55 7.52
C LEU A 201 -1.22 20.71 8.47
N GLU A 202 -0.69 21.91 8.23
CA GLU A 202 -0.94 23.17 8.95
C GLU A 202 -2.08 24.01 8.35
N GLY A 203 -2.65 23.60 7.21
CA GLY A 203 -3.88 24.18 6.65
C GLY A 203 -3.78 24.76 5.24
N GLU A 204 -2.65 24.60 4.55
CA GLU A 204 -2.55 24.91 3.12
C GLU A 204 -3.34 23.85 2.32
N GLU A 205 -4.33 24.27 1.53
CA GLU A 205 -5.20 23.33 0.80
C GLU A 205 -4.67 22.98 -0.60
N ASP A 206 -3.74 23.78 -1.13
CA ASP A 206 -3.21 23.59 -2.48
C ASP A 206 -2.16 22.49 -2.54
N LEU A 207 -2.54 21.39 -3.17
CA LEU A 207 -1.64 20.30 -3.52
C LEU A 207 -0.95 20.59 -4.87
N PRO A 208 0.39 20.52 -4.95
CA PRO A 208 1.10 20.64 -6.20
C PRO A 208 0.85 19.39 -7.06
N ASP A 209 0.97 19.54 -8.37
CA ASP A 209 0.69 18.47 -9.33
C ASP A 209 1.48 17.19 -9.05
N GLU A 210 2.76 17.32 -8.63
CA GLU A 210 3.65 16.20 -8.32
C GLU A 210 3.09 15.27 -7.24
N SER A 211 2.31 15.81 -6.31
CA SER A 211 1.69 15.02 -5.24
C SER A 211 0.64 14.04 -5.76
N TYR A 212 0.04 14.29 -6.93
CA TYR A 212 -0.97 13.40 -7.51
C TYR A 212 -0.38 12.06 -7.98
N SER A 213 0.94 11.97 -8.16
CA SER A 213 1.61 10.69 -8.40
C SER A 213 1.43 9.69 -7.23
N LEU A 214 1.04 10.18 -6.04
CA LEU A 214 0.83 9.42 -4.82
C LEU A 214 -0.64 9.05 -4.60
N PHE A 215 -1.34 8.66 -5.66
CA PHE A 215 -2.78 8.38 -5.65
C PHE A 215 -3.19 7.08 -4.90
N ALA A 216 -2.24 6.35 -4.31
CA ALA A 216 -2.49 5.08 -3.60
C ALA A 216 -1.51 4.91 -2.41
N THR A 217 -2.00 4.36 -1.29
CA THR A 217 -1.28 4.21 -0.01
C THR A 217 -0.16 3.18 -0.02
N ASN A 218 -0.23 2.17 -0.89
CA ASN A 218 0.76 1.10 -1.02
C ASN A 218 1.56 1.19 -2.33
N PHE A 219 1.81 2.42 -2.80
CA PHE A 219 2.43 2.68 -4.09
C PHE A 219 3.54 3.71 -3.99
N TYR A 220 4.71 3.37 -4.52
CA TYR A 220 5.80 4.30 -4.78
C TYR A 220 5.96 4.41 -6.30
N PRO A 221 5.72 5.58 -6.91
CA PRO A 221 5.93 5.74 -8.35
C PRO A 221 7.41 5.55 -8.70
N CYS A 222 7.75 5.37 -9.98
CA CYS A 222 9.18 5.35 -10.38
C CYS A 222 9.84 6.73 -10.26
N SER A 223 9.03 7.79 -10.20
CA SER A 223 9.40 9.15 -9.87
C SER A 223 8.14 9.93 -9.52
N LEU A 224 8.24 10.94 -8.66
CA LEU A 224 7.16 11.88 -8.36
C LEU A 224 6.70 12.67 -9.60
N LEU A 225 7.52 12.75 -10.65
CA LEU A 225 7.17 13.31 -11.97
C LEU A 225 6.71 12.27 -12.99
N CYS A 226 6.50 11.02 -12.60
CA CYS A 226 6.09 9.99 -13.55
C CYS A 226 4.78 10.39 -14.27
N PRO A 227 4.79 10.63 -15.60
CA PRO A 227 3.63 11.18 -16.30
C PRO A 227 2.39 10.28 -16.18
N LYS A 228 2.59 8.96 -16.23
CA LYS A 228 1.49 7.98 -16.11
C LYS A 228 0.91 7.93 -14.69
N ALA A 229 1.73 8.13 -13.66
CA ALA A 229 1.25 8.19 -12.29
C ALA A 229 0.48 9.49 -12.03
N LEU A 230 0.99 10.61 -12.55
CA LEU A 230 0.32 11.91 -12.49
C LEU A 230 -1.03 11.88 -13.22
N GLU A 231 -1.08 11.28 -14.41
CA GLU A 231 -2.33 11.12 -15.17
C GLU A 231 -3.36 10.30 -14.37
N ALA A 232 -2.94 9.17 -13.78
CA ALA A 232 -3.82 8.37 -12.92
C ALA A 232 -4.32 9.18 -11.72
N GLY A 233 -3.45 9.94 -11.07
CA GLY A 233 -3.79 10.81 -9.95
C GLY A 233 -4.76 11.94 -10.31
N ARG A 234 -4.56 12.62 -11.44
CA ARG A 234 -5.47 13.66 -11.94
C ARG A 234 -6.84 13.09 -12.25
N ARG A 235 -6.90 11.94 -12.93
CA ARG A 235 -8.17 11.23 -13.16
C ARG A 235 -8.85 10.85 -11.85
N TYR A 236 -8.06 10.48 -10.83
CA TYR A 236 -8.62 10.15 -9.53
C TYR A 236 -9.21 11.39 -8.83
N ARG A 237 -8.45 12.49 -8.85
CA ARG A 237 -8.89 13.79 -8.36
C ARG A 237 -10.19 14.22 -9.05
N GLU A 238 -10.25 14.19 -10.38
CA GLU A 238 -11.46 14.57 -11.12
C GLU A 238 -12.71 13.75 -10.75
N PHE A 239 -12.53 12.48 -10.38
CA PHE A 239 -13.60 11.63 -9.86
C PHE A 239 -14.02 12.05 -8.44
N LEU A 240 -13.04 12.28 -7.56
CA LEU A 240 -13.31 12.68 -6.18
C LEU A 240 -13.77 14.13 -6.05
N ASP A 241 -13.38 15.06 -6.91
CA ASP A 241 -13.85 16.45 -6.90
C ASP A 241 -15.37 16.52 -7.15
N LYS A 242 -15.93 15.55 -7.89
CA LYS A 242 -17.37 15.42 -8.14
C LYS A 242 -18.14 14.78 -6.98
N THR A 243 -17.46 14.14 -6.04
CA THR A 243 -18.09 13.24 -5.05
C THR A 243 -17.67 13.53 -3.61
N MET A 244 -16.37 13.71 -3.35
CA MET A 244 -15.74 13.94 -2.04
C MET A 244 -14.36 14.67 -2.17
N HIS A 245 -14.32 15.95 -2.57
CA HIS A 245 -13.05 16.69 -2.84
C HIS A 245 -12.03 16.61 -1.68
N GLY A 246 -12.47 16.89 -0.45
CA GLY A 246 -11.61 16.85 0.74
C GLY A 246 -11.02 15.46 1.03
N LEU A 247 -11.62 14.38 0.51
CA LEU A 247 -11.12 13.03 0.65
C LEU A 247 -9.83 12.81 -0.15
N PHE A 248 -9.76 13.36 -1.37
CA PHE A 248 -8.56 13.22 -2.20
C PHE A 248 -7.38 13.94 -1.54
N ILE A 249 -7.60 15.18 -1.10
CA ILE A 249 -6.56 15.99 -0.45
C ILE A 249 -6.05 15.30 0.81
N ALA A 250 -6.95 14.84 1.68
CA ALA A 250 -6.58 14.10 2.89
C ALA A 250 -5.78 12.83 2.59
N GLY A 251 -6.04 12.16 1.46
CA GLY A 251 -5.39 10.91 1.09
C GLY A 251 -3.99 11.11 0.57
N ILE A 252 -3.83 12.12 -0.28
CA ILE A 252 -2.51 12.56 -0.72
C ILE A 252 -1.69 13.07 0.48
N ALA A 253 -2.29 13.88 1.37
CA ALA A 253 -1.62 14.36 2.58
C ALA A 253 -1.16 13.21 3.50
N ALA A 254 -1.97 12.17 3.66
CA ALA A 254 -1.59 10.97 4.40
C ALA A 254 -0.40 10.24 3.75
N ASN A 255 -0.38 10.12 2.43
CA ASN A 255 0.74 9.48 1.70
C ASN A 255 2.03 10.32 1.79
N LEU A 256 1.92 11.64 1.66
CA LEU A 256 3.04 12.57 1.86
C LEU A 256 3.60 12.45 3.30
N ALA A 257 2.74 12.38 4.31
CA ALA A 257 3.15 12.18 5.71
C ALA A 257 3.85 10.83 5.92
N SER A 258 3.36 9.76 5.27
CA SER A 258 4.01 8.45 5.30
C SER A 258 5.43 8.50 4.71
N ILE A 259 5.63 9.22 3.60
CA ILE A 259 6.97 9.41 3.01
C ILE A 259 7.86 10.24 3.94
N LEU A 260 7.32 11.29 4.58
CA LEU A 260 8.06 12.10 5.55
C LEU A 260 8.60 11.25 6.72
N VAL A 261 7.82 10.27 7.19
CA VAL A 261 8.27 9.30 8.20
C VAL A 261 9.40 8.41 7.68
N VAL A 262 9.33 7.98 6.42
CA VAL A 262 10.44 7.25 5.77
C VAL A 262 11.70 8.12 5.73
N CYS A 263 11.60 9.38 5.31
CA CYS A 263 12.74 10.32 5.31
C CYS A 263 13.36 10.46 6.70
N PHE A 264 12.54 10.56 7.75
CA PHE A 264 13.00 10.66 9.13
C PHE A 264 13.73 9.39 9.59
N ASN A 265 13.15 8.22 9.35
CA ASN A 265 13.70 6.91 9.71
C ASN A 265 15.00 6.59 8.96
N MET A 266 15.15 7.09 7.72
CA MET A 266 16.37 6.97 6.94
C MET A 266 17.48 7.92 7.37
N HIS A 267 17.26 8.77 8.37
CA HIS A 267 18.23 9.74 8.84
C HIS A 267 18.81 10.58 7.71
N LEU A 268 17.94 11.12 6.83
CA LEU A 268 18.30 12.15 5.86
C LEU A 268 18.59 13.49 6.59
N LYS A 269 19.49 13.44 7.60
CA LYS A 269 19.78 14.43 8.64
C LYS A 269 20.31 15.73 8.08
N GLY A 270 21.04 15.68 6.96
CA GLY A 270 21.53 16.87 6.26
C GLY A 270 20.38 17.76 5.77
N TYR A 271 19.26 17.16 5.38
CA TYR A 271 18.10 17.88 4.87
C TYR A 271 17.25 18.50 5.98
N PHE A 272 16.95 17.76 7.05
CA PHE A 272 16.15 18.32 8.17
C PHE A 272 16.86 19.48 8.88
N ALA A 273 18.19 19.56 8.78
CA ALA A 273 18.98 20.68 9.26
C ALA A 273 18.96 21.89 8.31
N SER A 274 18.67 21.69 7.01
CA SER A 274 18.56 22.73 6.00
C SER A 274 17.13 23.23 5.75
N LEU A 275 16.12 22.53 6.30
CA LEU A 275 14.74 23.02 6.31
C LEU A 275 14.69 24.40 6.98
N SER A 276 13.99 25.34 6.35
CA SER A 276 13.89 26.75 6.76
C SER A 276 13.78 26.94 8.29
N PRO A 277 14.37 27.98 8.90
CA PRO A 277 14.22 28.28 10.34
C PRO A 277 12.76 28.43 10.81
N LEU A 278 11.83 28.68 9.88
CA LEU A 278 10.38 28.71 10.13
C LEU A 278 9.81 27.31 10.40
N PHE A 279 10.45 26.26 9.87
CA PHE A 279 10.15 24.87 10.15
C PHE A 279 11.16 24.32 11.15
N SER A 280 10.80 24.36 12.43
CA SER A 280 11.62 23.68 13.42
C SER A 280 11.69 22.19 13.06
N ALA A 281 12.89 21.61 13.00
CA ALA A 281 13.07 20.15 12.87
C ALA A 281 12.26 19.37 13.94
N ARG A 282 11.85 20.05 15.01
CA ARG A 282 10.92 19.58 16.04
C ARG A 282 9.50 19.38 15.51
N SER A 283 8.96 20.24 14.64
CA SER A 283 7.62 20.08 14.04
C SER A 283 7.53 18.83 13.15
N VAL A 284 8.51 18.65 12.27
CA VAL A 284 8.61 17.46 11.40
C VAL A 284 8.80 16.20 12.22
N ARG A 285 9.68 16.23 13.24
CA ARG A 285 9.88 15.11 14.15
C ARG A 285 8.60 14.76 14.90
N ASN A 286 7.89 15.74 15.45
CA ASN A 286 6.63 15.51 16.17
C ASN A 286 5.59 14.86 15.25
N LEU A 287 5.45 15.33 14.01
CA LEU A 287 4.53 14.74 13.03
C LEU A 287 4.93 13.30 12.67
N ALA A 288 6.22 13.06 12.43
CA ALA A 288 6.71 11.71 12.13
C ALA A 288 6.49 10.76 13.33
N GLU A 289 6.72 11.24 14.56
CA GLU A 289 6.46 10.49 15.78
C GLU A 289 4.96 10.25 16.02
N GLU A 290 4.10 11.23 15.75
CA GLU A 290 2.64 11.11 15.86
C GLU A 290 2.10 10.07 14.88
N TYR A 291 2.48 10.18 13.60
CA TYR A 291 2.15 9.20 12.57
C TYR A 291 2.65 7.80 12.97
N SER A 292 3.91 7.69 13.42
CA SER A 292 4.51 6.40 13.78
C SER A 292 3.83 5.74 14.98
N LYS A 293 3.34 6.52 15.96
CA LYS A 293 2.64 6.00 17.15
C LYS A 293 1.26 5.45 16.81
N ASN A 294 0.48 6.15 15.98
CA ASN A 294 -0.86 5.73 15.62
C ASN A 294 -1.29 6.28 14.25
N PRO A 295 -0.94 5.62 13.14
CA PRO A 295 -1.28 6.08 11.79
C PRO A 295 -2.79 6.25 11.60
N SER A 296 -3.61 5.38 12.21
CA SER A 296 -5.07 5.43 12.09
C SER A 296 -5.67 6.67 12.78
N ALA A 297 -5.16 7.03 13.97
CA ALA A 297 -5.58 8.24 14.65
C ALA A 297 -5.13 9.48 13.88
N PHE A 298 -3.90 9.48 13.37
CA PHE A 298 -3.37 10.57 12.55
C PHE A 298 -4.19 10.79 11.27
N HIS A 299 -4.51 9.71 10.53
CA HIS A 299 -5.41 9.78 9.37
C HIS A 299 -6.78 10.34 9.74
N SER A 300 -7.32 9.96 10.90
CA SER A 300 -8.61 10.49 11.38
C SER A 300 -8.54 11.98 11.67
N THR A 301 -7.44 12.47 12.25
CA THR A 301 -7.19 13.91 12.49
C THR A 301 -7.10 14.69 11.18
N ILE A 302 -6.29 14.21 10.22
CA ILE A 302 -6.17 14.82 8.89
C ILE A 302 -7.53 14.85 8.20
N THR A 303 -8.23 13.72 8.18
CA THR A 303 -9.55 13.62 7.54
C THR A 303 -10.51 14.61 8.17
N ARG A 304 -10.60 14.65 9.50
CA ARG A 304 -11.49 15.59 10.19
C ARG A 304 -11.17 17.03 9.81
N ARG A 305 -9.89 17.38 9.70
CA ARG A 305 -9.46 18.72 9.29
C ARG A 305 -9.95 19.10 7.89
N PHE A 306 -9.75 18.22 6.90
CA PHE A 306 -10.14 18.50 5.51
C PHE A 306 -11.64 18.26 5.24
N TYR A 307 -12.32 17.48 6.10
CA TYR A 307 -13.74 17.14 5.95
C TYR A 307 -14.67 18.09 6.75
N GLN A 308 -14.22 18.65 7.89
CA GLN A 308 -14.99 19.64 8.66
C GLN A 308 -15.20 20.96 7.91
N THR A 309 -14.41 21.23 6.87
CA THR A 309 -14.64 22.33 5.93
C THR A 309 -15.86 22.08 5.04
N TYR A 310 -16.29 20.82 4.86
CA TYR A 310 -17.37 20.42 3.94
C TYR A 310 -18.76 20.32 4.60
N GLU A 311 -18.86 20.07 5.91
CA GLU A 311 -20.16 20.14 6.64
C GLU A 311 -20.65 21.58 6.89
N ARG A 312 -19.92 22.60 6.39
CA ARG A 312 -20.29 24.02 6.48
C ARG A 312 -20.76 24.64 5.16
N VAL A 313 -20.96 23.84 4.10
CA VAL A 313 -21.51 24.28 2.81
C VAL A 313 -22.83 23.57 2.54
#